data_AF-A0A1Q7F2D2-F1
#
_entry.id   AF-A0A1Q7F2D2-F1
#
_cell.length_a   1.000
_cell.length_b   1.000
_cell.length_c   1.000
_cell.angle_alpha   90.00
_cell.angle_beta   90.00
_cell.angle_gamma   90.00
#
_symmetry.space_group_name_H-M   'P 1'
#
loop_
_entity.id
_entity.type
_entity.pdbx_description
1 polymer ?
#
loop_
_entity_poly.entity_id
_entity_poly.type
_entity_poly.pdbx_seq_one_letter_code
_entity_poly.pdbx_strand_id
1 'polypeptide(L)'
;MVMKSQTIAFFGNFGTRNLGNECTLQAIIQNTRRYVPTAKVECICTAPENVLETHGIPAFQISYRFGNASASRPSRGRDNPVVRLIRRLAVRLPRELVEWVEAFRRLRGTSMLVMTGTGMLSDFGIGPLDLHYEILKWSIIARLRGCKLLFVSVGAGPIAHPLSRWIVKSALSLANYRSYRDRFSQQYLESIGFNSSRDRVYPDLAFSLATSETPVRSDGRGSGRVAVVGVGLMDYYGEHLSPEDGERVYRRYVERLARFAAWLLEHRYSLRLLVGDLSYDLRVKRDLLEVLETNGVRIDPGRIIDEPLSSTEQLQAQLAQTDLVVATRFHNVLLALLLNRPVIALSYHEKIRALMAESGLADYCQDATELDVPSLIERFTKLVENSEILTSSLKEKSSDYRRALEEQYRQIFGDLGSGHLRAQGS
;
A
#
# COMPACT_ATOMS: atom_id res chain seq x y z
N MET A 1 -24.69 -30.37 -15.20
CA MET A 1 -23.87 -29.36 -15.90
C MET A 1 -22.69 -29.02 -15.00
N VAL A 2 -21.47 -29.46 -15.33
CA VAL A 2 -20.30 -29.30 -14.45
C VAL A 2 -19.97 -27.81 -14.34
N MET A 3 -20.21 -27.21 -13.17
CA MET A 3 -19.83 -25.83 -12.90
C MET A 3 -18.32 -25.68 -13.11
N LYS A 4 -17.92 -24.90 -14.10
CA LYS A 4 -16.51 -24.67 -14.40
C LYS A 4 -15.93 -23.88 -13.23
N SER A 5 -15.04 -24.50 -12.44
CA SER A 5 -14.29 -23.84 -11.37
C SER A 5 -13.69 -22.55 -11.92
N GLN A 6 -14.11 -21.41 -11.38
CA GLN A 6 -13.62 -20.10 -11.81
C GLN A 6 -12.31 -19.81 -11.09
N THR A 7 -11.26 -19.48 -11.85
CA THR A 7 -10.00 -18.99 -11.28
C THR A 7 -9.96 -17.47 -11.38
N ILE A 8 -9.62 -16.80 -10.27
CA ILE A 8 -9.41 -15.36 -10.18
C ILE A 8 -7.94 -15.13 -9.84
N ALA A 9 -7.24 -14.39 -10.70
CA ALA A 9 -5.83 -14.04 -10.51
C ALA A 9 -5.70 -12.58 -10.04
N PHE A 10 -4.96 -12.35 -8.96
CA PHE A 10 -4.57 -11.02 -8.50
C PHE A 10 -3.20 -10.64 -9.04
N PHE A 11 -3.03 -9.40 -9.46
CA PHE A 11 -1.78 -8.87 -9.98
C PHE A 11 -1.33 -7.65 -9.19
N GLY A 12 -0.05 -7.61 -8.78
CA GLY A 12 0.51 -6.43 -8.13
C GLY A 12 1.86 -6.67 -7.44
N ASN A 13 2.40 -5.61 -6.83
CA ASN A 13 3.67 -5.67 -6.11
C ASN A 13 3.49 -6.27 -4.70
N PHE A 14 3.35 -7.59 -4.64
CA PHE A 14 3.17 -8.35 -3.39
C PHE A 14 4.35 -9.28 -3.10
N GLY A 15 4.44 -9.69 -1.84
CA GLY A 15 5.49 -10.51 -1.25
C GLY A 15 6.76 -9.71 -0.91
N THR A 16 6.77 -8.38 -1.05
CA THR A 16 7.98 -7.56 -0.90
C THR A 16 8.22 -7.07 0.54
N ARG A 17 7.49 -7.64 1.52
CA ARG A 17 7.51 -7.23 2.94
C ARG A 17 7.08 -5.78 3.20
N ASN A 18 6.48 -5.14 2.19
CA ASN A 18 5.75 -3.90 2.34
C ASN A 18 4.33 -4.24 2.82
N LEU A 19 4.10 -4.07 4.13
CA LEU A 19 2.86 -4.51 4.78
C LEU A 19 1.63 -3.81 4.22
N GLY A 20 1.80 -2.62 3.66
CA GLY A 20 0.72 -1.91 3.01
C GLY A 20 0.17 -2.59 1.76
N ASN A 21 1.07 -3.05 0.88
CA ASN A 21 0.65 -3.82 -0.28
C ASN A 21 0.03 -5.15 0.15
N GLU A 22 0.56 -5.78 1.20
CA GLU A 22 -0.01 -7.00 1.77
C GLU A 22 -1.41 -6.78 2.34
N CYS A 23 -1.68 -5.64 3.01
CA CYS A 23 -3.03 -5.25 3.46
C CYS A 23 -4.02 -5.24 2.30
N THR A 24 -3.62 -4.65 1.18
CA THR A 24 -4.48 -4.53 -0.02
C THR A 24 -4.77 -5.92 -0.61
N LEU A 25 -3.76 -6.79 -0.70
CA LEU A 25 -3.91 -8.15 -1.20
C LEU A 25 -4.81 -8.99 -0.28
N GLN A 26 -4.55 -8.94 1.04
CA GLN A 26 -5.35 -9.61 2.04
C GLN A 26 -6.82 -9.19 1.96
N ALA A 27 -7.07 -7.88 1.82
CA ALA A 27 -8.39 -7.31 1.73
C ALA A 27 -9.19 -7.81 0.52
N ILE A 28 -8.56 -7.97 -0.64
CA ILE A 28 -9.26 -8.51 -1.81
C ILE A 28 -9.44 -10.03 -1.71
N ILE A 29 -8.47 -10.77 -1.18
CA ILE A 29 -8.57 -12.23 -0.99
C ILE A 29 -9.74 -12.58 -0.07
N GLN A 30 -9.84 -11.93 1.11
CA GLN A 30 -10.93 -12.19 2.05
C GLN A 30 -12.31 -11.92 1.40
N ASN A 31 -12.42 -10.84 0.62
CA ASN A 31 -13.69 -10.47 0.00
C ASN A 31 -14.02 -11.37 -1.18
N THR A 32 -13.04 -11.80 -1.97
CA THR A 32 -13.26 -12.83 -2.99
C THR A 32 -13.74 -14.14 -2.38
N ARG A 33 -13.16 -14.59 -1.27
CA ARG A 33 -13.64 -15.78 -0.54
C ARG A 33 -15.07 -15.60 0.00
N ARG A 34 -15.44 -14.38 0.40
CA ARG A 34 -16.81 -14.03 0.85
C ARG A 34 -17.84 -14.04 -0.28
N TYR A 35 -17.53 -13.41 -1.42
CA TYR A 35 -18.48 -13.22 -2.53
C TYR A 35 -18.49 -14.37 -3.55
N VAL A 36 -17.36 -15.08 -3.71
CA VAL A 36 -17.20 -16.20 -4.66
C VAL A 36 -16.45 -17.35 -3.98
N PRO A 37 -17.05 -18.04 -2.98
CA PRO A 37 -16.37 -19.02 -2.14
C PRO A 37 -15.84 -20.25 -2.90
N THR A 38 -16.40 -20.54 -4.08
CA THR A 38 -16.00 -21.66 -4.95
C THR A 38 -14.87 -21.30 -5.91
N ALA A 39 -14.46 -20.03 -5.99
CA ALA A 39 -13.40 -19.60 -6.87
C ALA A 39 -12.03 -20.07 -6.36
N LYS A 40 -11.20 -20.54 -7.29
CA LYS A 40 -9.77 -20.70 -7.05
C LYS A 40 -9.11 -19.33 -7.13
N VAL A 41 -8.28 -19.02 -6.15
CA VAL A 41 -7.55 -17.75 -6.08
C VAL A 41 -6.08 -18.00 -6.33
N GLU A 42 -5.48 -17.20 -7.20
CA GLU A 42 -4.03 -17.22 -7.46
C GLU A 42 -3.48 -15.78 -7.52
N CYS A 43 -2.17 -15.63 -7.39
CA CYS A 43 -1.49 -14.34 -7.40
C CYS A 43 -0.34 -14.30 -8.41
N ILE A 44 -0.19 -13.17 -9.10
CA ILE A 44 0.88 -12.85 -10.02
C ILE A 44 1.58 -11.62 -9.43
N CYS A 45 2.75 -11.84 -8.83
CA CYS A 45 3.36 -10.88 -7.91
C CYS A 45 4.88 -10.82 -8.03
N THR A 46 5.49 -9.93 -7.24
CA THR A 46 6.93 -9.69 -7.31
C THR A 46 7.71 -10.80 -6.60
N ALA A 47 7.25 -11.25 -5.42
CA ALA A 47 7.88 -12.30 -4.64
C ALA A 47 6.86 -13.41 -4.28
N PRO A 48 6.68 -14.42 -5.15
CA PRO A 48 5.64 -15.43 -5.00
C PRO A 48 5.80 -16.32 -3.77
N GLU A 49 7.02 -16.64 -3.37
CA GLU A 49 7.29 -17.49 -2.20
C GLU A 49 6.68 -16.90 -0.92
N ASN A 50 6.90 -15.60 -0.69
CA ASN A 50 6.36 -14.89 0.47
C ASN A 50 4.82 -14.78 0.42
N VAL A 51 4.23 -14.63 -0.77
CA VAL A 51 2.76 -14.61 -0.92
C VAL A 51 2.15 -15.98 -0.62
N LEU A 52 2.80 -17.06 -1.08
CA LEU A 52 2.37 -18.42 -0.78
C LEU A 52 2.44 -18.69 0.74
N GLU A 53 3.55 -18.32 1.38
CA GLU A 53 3.76 -18.48 2.82
C GLU A 53 2.73 -17.69 3.65
N THR A 54 2.48 -16.42 3.27
CA THR A 54 1.63 -15.52 4.05
C THR A 54 0.14 -15.76 3.84
N HIS A 55 -0.29 -15.96 2.58
CA HIS A 55 -1.72 -15.99 2.23
C HIS A 55 -2.24 -17.38 1.87
N GLY A 56 -1.36 -18.38 1.75
CA GLY A 56 -1.73 -19.76 1.43
C GLY A 56 -2.33 -19.92 0.03
N ILE A 57 -2.03 -19.03 -0.92
CA ILE A 57 -2.52 -19.10 -2.30
C ILE A 57 -1.38 -19.36 -3.28
N PRO A 58 -1.62 -20.10 -4.38
CA PRO A 58 -0.65 -20.25 -5.45
C PRO A 58 -0.22 -18.88 -5.98
N ALA A 59 1.07 -18.62 -6.01
CA ALA A 59 1.64 -17.36 -6.43
C ALA A 59 2.74 -17.56 -7.47
N PHE A 60 2.82 -16.64 -8.42
CA PHE A 60 3.71 -16.72 -9.57
C PHE A 60 4.38 -15.38 -9.82
N GLN A 61 5.58 -15.40 -10.38
CA GLN A 61 6.36 -14.20 -10.61
C GLN A 61 5.79 -13.38 -11.78
N ILE A 62 5.72 -12.04 -11.63
CA ILE A 62 5.30 -11.11 -12.70
C ILE A 62 6.22 -11.22 -13.92
N SER A 63 7.53 -11.12 -13.67
CA SER A 63 8.59 -11.31 -14.64
C SER A 63 9.94 -11.53 -13.96
N TYR A 64 10.86 -12.16 -14.67
CA TYR A 64 12.23 -12.36 -14.21
C TYR A 64 12.96 -11.02 -14.01
N ARG A 65 12.58 -10.00 -14.79
CA ARG A 65 13.21 -8.66 -14.76
C ARG A 65 12.86 -7.93 -13.49
N PHE A 66 11.59 -7.96 -13.10
CA PHE A 66 11.11 -7.21 -11.96
C PHE A 66 11.48 -7.87 -10.62
N GLY A 67 11.44 -9.21 -10.55
CA GLY A 67 11.81 -9.93 -9.30
C GLY A 67 13.29 -9.78 -8.91
N ASN A 68 14.21 -9.68 -9.88
CA ASN A 68 15.65 -9.53 -9.60
C ASN A 68 16.11 -8.06 -9.48
N ALA A 69 15.36 -7.10 -10.05
CA ALA A 69 15.66 -5.67 -9.93
C ALA A 69 15.50 -5.16 -8.49
N SER A 70 14.61 -5.78 -7.70
CA SER A 70 14.48 -5.48 -6.27
C SER A 70 15.66 -6.02 -5.42
N ALA A 71 16.46 -6.95 -5.95
CA ALA A 71 17.56 -7.60 -5.23
C ALA A 71 18.96 -7.11 -5.64
N SER A 72 19.08 -6.30 -6.69
CA SER A 72 20.39 -5.91 -7.22
C SER A 72 20.40 -4.49 -7.80
N ARG A 73 21.20 -3.61 -7.17
CA ARG A 73 21.62 -2.34 -7.80
C ARG A 73 22.25 -2.67 -9.15
N PRO A 74 21.90 -1.99 -10.25
CA PRO A 74 22.55 -2.23 -11.52
C PRO A 74 24.03 -1.87 -11.36
N SER A 75 24.90 -2.88 -11.45
CA SER A 75 26.33 -2.65 -11.61
C SER A 75 26.51 -1.83 -12.90
N ARG A 76 26.94 -0.59 -12.76
CA ARG A 76 27.38 0.25 -13.89
C ARG A 76 28.72 -0.27 -14.40
N GLY A 77 28.73 -1.49 -14.93
CA GLY A 77 29.84 -2.03 -15.70
C GLY A 77 29.93 -1.33 -17.04
N ARG A 78 31.15 -0.96 -17.46
CA ARG A 78 31.48 -0.54 -18.83
C ARG A 78 31.37 -1.72 -19.80
N ASP A 79 30.17 -2.24 -20.01
CA ASP A 79 29.98 -3.26 -21.05
C ASP A 79 30.06 -2.61 -22.43
N ASN A 80 30.80 -3.21 -23.37
CA ASN A 80 30.90 -2.75 -24.75
C ASN A 80 29.49 -2.68 -25.41
N PRO A 81 29.11 -1.60 -26.12
CA PRO A 81 27.77 -1.44 -26.71
C PRO A 81 27.35 -2.61 -27.62
N VAL A 82 28.30 -3.24 -28.32
CA VAL A 82 28.03 -4.42 -29.16
C VAL A 82 27.68 -5.64 -28.32
N VAL A 83 28.40 -5.88 -27.21
CA VAL A 83 28.09 -6.97 -26.26
C VAL A 83 26.75 -6.73 -25.59
N ARG A 84 26.39 -5.48 -25.27
CA ARG A 84 25.05 -5.13 -24.79
C ARG A 84 23.96 -5.41 -25.83
N LEU A 85 24.22 -5.12 -27.10
CA LEU A 85 23.29 -5.38 -28.19
C LEU A 85 23.09 -6.88 -28.42
N ILE A 86 24.18 -7.67 -28.48
CA ILE A 86 24.13 -9.12 -28.62
C ILE A 86 23.41 -9.75 -27.42
N ARG A 87 23.71 -9.33 -26.18
CA ARG A 87 23.01 -9.81 -24.98
C ARG A 87 21.51 -9.46 -25.01
N ARG A 88 21.14 -8.29 -25.55
CA ARG A 88 19.74 -7.92 -25.76
C ARG A 88 19.05 -8.81 -26.81
N LEU A 89 19.68 -9.05 -27.96
CA LEU A 89 19.08 -9.81 -29.06
C LEU A 89 19.07 -11.33 -28.80
N ALA A 90 20.18 -11.88 -28.31
CA ALA A 90 20.36 -13.33 -28.17
C ALA A 90 19.84 -13.89 -26.84
N VAL A 91 19.73 -13.07 -25.78
CA VAL A 91 19.29 -13.55 -24.45
C VAL A 91 17.98 -12.89 -24.03
N ARG A 92 17.88 -11.56 -24.12
CA ARG A 92 16.71 -10.85 -23.59
C ARG A 92 15.45 -11.06 -24.44
N LEU A 93 15.55 -10.99 -25.76
CA LEU A 93 14.41 -11.17 -26.66
C LEU A 93 13.81 -12.59 -26.62
N PRO A 94 14.60 -13.67 -26.74
CA PRO A 94 14.07 -15.03 -26.61
C PRO A 94 13.46 -15.28 -25.24
N ARG A 95 14.07 -14.77 -24.17
CA ARG A 95 13.54 -14.90 -22.81
C ARG A 95 12.21 -14.16 -22.65
N GLU A 96 12.08 -12.96 -23.22
CA GLU A 96 10.82 -12.22 -23.24
C GLU A 96 9.72 -13.01 -23.99
N LEU A 97 10.04 -13.64 -25.13
CA LEU A 97 9.09 -14.50 -25.84
C LEU A 97 8.63 -15.68 -24.97
N VAL A 98 9.56 -16.31 -24.25
CA VAL A 98 9.24 -17.38 -23.29
C VAL A 98 8.30 -16.84 -22.20
N GLU A 99 8.57 -15.66 -21.63
CA GLU A 99 7.69 -15.04 -20.63
C GLU A 99 6.29 -14.76 -21.16
N TRP A 100 6.16 -14.28 -22.40
CA TRP A 100 4.85 -14.10 -23.04
C TRP A 100 4.09 -15.43 -23.18
N VAL A 101 4.79 -16.50 -23.59
CA VAL A 101 4.19 -17.84 -23.70
C VAL A 101 3.82 -18.40 -22.34
N GLU A 102 4.66 -18.24 -21.33
CA GLU A 102 4.40 -18.67 -19.95
C GLU A 102 3.22 -17.92 -19.33
N ALA A 103 3.19 -16.59 -19.47
CA ALA A 103 2.07 -15.76 -19.02
C ALA A 103 0.77 -16.11 -19.75
N PHE A 104 0.82 -16.40 -21.06
CA PHE A 104 -0.33 -16.84 -21.83
C PHE A 104 -0.84 -18.22 -21.39
N ARG A 105 0.06 -19.16 -21.11
CA ARG A 105 -0.29 -20.47 -20.54
C ARG A 105 -0.82 -20.36 -19.12
N ARG A 106 -0.30 -19.41 -18.33
CA ARG A 106 -0.72 -19.16 -16.95
C ARG A 106 -2.19 -18.78 -16.86
N LEU A 107 -2.62 -17.83 -17.68
CA LEU A 107 -4.02 -17.40 -17.73
C LEU A 107 -4.94 -18.43 -18.42
N ARG A 108 -4.51 -19.70 -18.56
CA ARG A 108 -5.36 -20.76 -19.09
C ARG A 108 -6.36 -21.21 -18.04
N GLY A 109 -7.63 -20.88 -18.27
CA GLY A 109 -8.72 -21.24 -17.35
C GLY A 109 -8.98 -20.16 -16.30
N THR A 110 -8.18 -19.10 -16.27
CA THR A 110 -8.45 -17.90 -15.48
C THR A 110 -9.64 -17.14 -16.07
N SER A 111 -10.63 -16.85 -15.23
CA SER A 111 -11.84 -16.13 -15.59
C SER A 111 -11.67 -14.62 -15.48
N MET A 112 -10.85 -14.18 -14.51
CA MET A 112 -10.66 -12.79 -14.16
C MET A 112 -9.20 -12.52 -13.78
N LEU A 113 -8.64 -11.44 -14.33
CA LEU A 113 -7.37 -10.87 -13.90
C LEU A 113 -7.67 -9.52 -13.24
N VAL A 114 -7.30 -9.39 -11.98
CA VAL A 114 -7.54 -8.19 -11.18
C VAL A 114 -6.21 -7.52 -10.87
N MET A 115 -6.01 -6.32 -11.41
CA MET A 115 -4.93 -5.41 -11.04
C MET A 115 -5.32 -4.78 -9.70
N THR A 116 -4.69 -5.26 -8.63
CA THR A 116 -5.15 -5.07 -7.25
C THR A 116 -4.49 -3.86 -6.60
N GLY A 117 -5.28 -2.79 -6.40
CA GLY A 117 -4.96 -1.64 -5.55
C GLY A 117 -3.56 -1.05 -5.70
N THR A 118 -2.99 -0.60 -4.58
CA THR A 118 -1.62 -0.04 -4.47
C THR A 118 -1.35 1.19 -5.35
N GLY A 119 -0.18 1.79 -5.23
CA GLY A 119 0.29 2.86 -6.14
C GLY A 119 0.94 2.29 -7.42
N MET A 120 0.32 1.31 -8.08
CA MET A 120 0.97 0.63 -9.21
C MET A 120 1.07 1.49 -10.48
N LEU A 121 0.27 2.56 -10.61
CA LEU A 121 0.23 3.43 -11.80
C LEU A 121 0.99 4.75 -11.58
N SER A 122 2.20 4.69 -11.06
CA SER A 122 3.06 5.86 -10.83
C SER A 122 4.54 5.55 -11.09
N ASP A 123 5.32 6.59 -11.39
CA ASP A 123 6.77 6.47 -11.59
C ASP A 123 7.50 6.64 -10.24
N PHE A 124 7.63 5.58 -9.45
CA PHE A 124 8.49 5.57 -8.25
C PHE A 124 9.95 5.26 -8.60
N GLY A 125 10.53 6.04 -9.53
CA GLY A 125 11.88 5.78 -10.04
C GLY A 125 11.99 4.56 -10.97
N ILE A 126 10.85 4.04 -11.46
CA ILE A 126 10.80 2.98 -12.47
C ILE A 126 10.78 3.56 -13.88
N GLY A 127 11.38 2.84 -14.83
CA GLY A 127 11.35 3.17 -16.24
C GLY A 127 10.09 2.64 -16.95
N PRO A 128 9.86 3.04 -18.22
CA PRO A 128 8.71 2.60 -19.00
C PRO A 128 8.66 1.08 -19.24
N LEU A 129 9.81 0.40 -19.21
CA LEU A 129 9.93 -1.03 -19.49
C LEU A 129 9.91 -1.91 -18.23
N ASP A 130 9.66 -1.32 -17.06
CA ASP A 130 9.53 -2.03 -15.79
C ASP A 130 8.05 -2.40 -15.53
N LEU A 131 7.50 -2.08 -14.36
CA LEU A 131 6.16 -2.49 -13.95
C LEU A 131 5.07 -2.06 -14.95
N HIS A 132 5.16 -0.85 -15.53
CA HIS A 132 4.18 -0.36 -16.50
C HIS A 132 4.06 -1.27 -17.72
N TYR A 133 5.20 -1.72 -18.25
CA TYR A 133 5.23 -2.66 -19.37
C TYR A 133 4.62 -4.01 -18.97
N GLU A 134 4.91 -4.51 -17.77
CA GLU A 134 4.32 -5.75 -17.26
C GLU A 134 2.79 -5.63 -17.14
N ILE A 135 2.29 -4.52 -16.62
CA ILE A 135 0.85 -4.24 -16.55
C ILE A 135 0.23 -4.31 -17.94
N LEU A 136 0.84 -3.70 -18.97
CA LEU A 136 0.35 -3.76 -20.34
C LEU A 136 0.42 -5.18 -20.92
N LYS A 137 1.54 -5.89 -20.75
CA LYS A 137 1.72 -7.27 -21.21
C LYS A 137 0.63 -8.18 -20.65
N TRP A 138 0.46 -8.20 -19.33
CA TRP A 138 -0.55 -9.02 -18.68
C TRP A 138 -1.98 -8.59 -19.05
N SER A 139 -2.23 -7.29 -19.27
CA SER A 139 -3.51 -6.79 -19.77
C SER A 139 -3.85 -7.32 -21.18
N ILE A 140 -2.87 -7.30 -22.10
CA ILE A 140 -3.04 -7.84 -23.46
C ILE A 140 -3.31 -9.34 -23.40
N ILE A 141 -2.50 -10.08 -22.64
CA ILE A 141 -2.64 -11.53 -22.51
C ILE A 141 -4.00 -11.90 -21.91
N ALA A 142 -4.47 -11.18 -20.88
CA ALA A 142 -5.79 -11.39 -20.30
C ALA A 142 -6.89 -11.24 -21.36
N ARG A 143 -6.82 -10.21 -22.20
CA ARG A 143 -7.79 -10.00 -23.30
C ARG A 143 -7.74 -11.11 -24.35
N LEU A 144 -6.54 -11.53 -24.76
CA LEU A 144 -6.37 -12.63 -25.72
C LEU A 144 -6.88 -13.97 -25.17
N ARG A 145 -6.86 -14.16 -23.85
CA ARG A 145 -7.38 -15.34 -23.16
C ARG A 145 -8.87 -15.28 -22.85
N GLY A 146 -9.53 -14.15 -23.15
CA GLY A 146 -10.93 -13.91 -22.81
C GLY A 146 -11.18 -13.72 -21.31
N CYS A 147 -10.15 -13.40 -20.52
CA CYS A 147 -10.29 -13.06 -19.11
C CYS A 147 -10.93 -11.68 -18.97
N LYS A 148 -11.81 -11.50 -17.98
CA LYS A 148 -12.23 -10.16 -17.55
C LYS A 148 -11.03 -9.47 -16.90
N LEU A 149 -10.61 -8.32 -17.45
CA LEU A 149 -9.52 -7.50 -16.91
C LEU A 149 -10.08 -6.36 -16.06
N LEU A 150 -9.71 -6.29 -14.79
CA LEU A 150 -10.22 -5.29 -13.85
C LEU A 150 -9.07 -4.52 -13.21
N PHE A 151 -9.21 -3.20 -13.10
CA PHE A 151 -8.36 -2.36 -12.25
C PHE A 151 -9.20 -1.91 -11.05
N VAL A 152 -8.83 -2.40 -9.86
CA VAL A 152 -9.67 -2.28 -8.67
C VAL A 152 -8.97 -1.41 -7.64
N SER A 153 -9.54 -0.23 -7.38
CA SER A 153 -9.01 0.82 -6.49
C SER A 153 -7.51 1.07 -6.70
N VAL A 154 -7.07 1.22 -7.94
CA VAL A 154 -5.66 1.47 -8.23
C VAL A 154 -5.29 2.94 -7.98
N GLY A 155 -4.14 3.16 -7.38
CA GLY A 155 -3.54 4.48 -7.23
C GLY A 155 -2.73 4.86 -8.46
N ALA A 156 -2.90 6.10 -8.91
CA ALA A 156 -2.10 6.71 -9.95
C ALA A 156 -1.39 7.94 -9.39
N GLY A 157 -0.20 8.23 -9.92
CA GLY A 157 0.61 9.36 -9.48
C GLY A 157 1.43 9.90 -10.64
N PRO A 158 2.27 10.91 -10.40
CA PRO A 158 3.04 11.52 -11.46
C PRO A 158 3.87 10.47 -12.20
N ILE A 159 3.72 10.47 -13.52
CA ILE A 159 4.46 9.67 -14.48
C ILE A 159 5.22 10.68 -15.32
N ALA A 160 6.53 10.73 -15.16
CA ALA A 160 7.36 11.71 -15.86
C ALA A 160 7.49 11.35 -17.34
N HIS A 161 7.65 10.05 -17.64
CA HIS A 161 8.02 9.62 -18.99
C HIS A 161 6.79 9.50 -19.92
N PRO A 162 6.77 10.16 -21.10
CA PRO A 162 5.63 10.09 -22.04
C PRO A 162 5.27 8.67 -22.48
N LEU A 163 6.27 7.82 -22.72
CA LEU A 163 6.03 6.40 -23.04
C LEU A 163 5.34 5.66 -21.88
N SER A 164 5.75 5.87 -20.62
CA SER A 164 5.07 5.28 -19.47
C SER A 164 3.61 5.70 -19.41
N ARG A 165 3.30 6.98 -19.69
CA ARG A 165 1.92 7.48 -19.78
C ARG A 165 1.15 6.77 -20.88
N TRP A 166 1.74 6.59 -22.06
CA TRP A 166 1.11 5.88 -23.16
C TRP A 166 0.84 4.40 -22.82
N ILE A 167 1.81 3.72 -22.19
CA ILE A 167 1.69 2.32 -21.77
C ILE A 167 0.55 2.17 -20.75
N VAL A 168 0.52 3.00 -19.71
CA VAL A 168 -0.53 2.98 -18.67
C VAL A 168 -1.90 3.23 -19.28
N LYS A 169 -2.05 4.27 -20.13
CA LYS A 169 -3.31 4.56 -20.82
C LYS A 169 -3.77 3.40 -21.70
N SER A 170 -2.84 2.75 -22.40
CA SER A 170 -3.13 1.58 -23.23
C SER A 170 -3.63 0.41 -22.39
N ALA A 171 -2.98 0.10 -21.28
CA ALA A 171 -3.40 -0.97 -20.38
C ALA A 171 -4.80 -0.71 -19.78
N LEU A 172 -5.06 0.53 -19.33
CA LEU A 172 -6.37 0.93 -18.80
C LEU A 172 -7.49 0.86 -19.86
N SER A 173 -7.18 1.19 -21.12
CA SER A 173 -8.16 1.09 -22.23
C SER A 173 -8.60 -0.35 -22.51
N LEU A 174 -7.78 -1.34 -22.15
CA LEU A 174 -8.12 -2.76 -22.27
C LEU A 174 -9.04 -3.24 -21.15
N ALA A 175 -9.14 -2.52 -20.03
CA ALA A 175 -9.90 -2.97 -18.87
C ALA A 175 -11.42 -3.04 -19.12
N ASN A 176 -12.06 -4.10 -18.61
CA ASN A 176 -13.51 -4.23 -18.54
C ASN A 176 -14.12 -3.41 -17.40
N TYR A 177 -13.33 -3.16 -16.35
CA TYR A 177 -13.72 -2.37 -15.20
C TYR A 177 -12.52 -1.59 -14.69
N ARG A 178 -12.74 -0.34 -14.28
CA ARG A 178 -11.72 0.53 -13.68
C ARG A 178 -12.30 1.25 -12.49
N SER A 179 -11.48 1.35 -11.46
CA SER A 179 -11.74 2.18 -10.29
C SER A 179 -10.43 2.66 -9.68
N TYR A 180 -10.48 3.84 -9.09
CA TYR A 180 -9.34 4.52 -8.48
C TYR A 180 -9.54 4.64 -6.99
N ARG A 181 -8.45 4.56 -6.21
CA ARG A 181 -8.54 4.59 -4.73
C ARG A 181 -8.80 5.97 -4.12
N ASP A 182 -8.54 7.02 -4.88
CA ASP A 182 -8.57 8.41 -4.44
C ASP A 182 -8.85 9.34 -5.62
N ARG A 183 -9.39 10.54 -5.34
CA ARG A 183 -9.72 11.51 -6.39
C ARG A 183 -8.48 12.04 -7.11
N PHE A 184 -7.37 12.16 -6.40
CA PHE A 184 -6.09 12.58 -6.97
C PHE A 184 -5.67 11.68 -8.13
N SER A 185 -5.78 10.36 -7.97
CA SER A 185 -5.43 9.36 -8.99
C SER A 185 -6.29 9.51 -10.25
N GLN A 186 -7.60 9.73 -10.06
CA GLN A 186 -8.52 9.98 -11.17
C GLN A 186 -8.17 11.28 -11.90
N GLN A 187 -8.07 12.39 -11.17
CA GLN A 187 -7.76 13.71 -11.72
C GLN A 187 -6.39 13.74 -12.42
N TYR A 188 -5.41 13.02 -11.88
CA TYR A 188 -4.11 12.87 -12.51
C TYR A 188 -4.22 12.18 -13.88
N LEU A 189 -4.99 11.10 -13.99
CA LEU A 189 -5.20 10.42 -15.27
C LEU A 189 -5.93 11.30 -16.29
N GLU A 190 -6.90 12.11 -15.84
CA GLU A 190 -7.58 13.11 -16.68
C GLU A 190 -6.60 14.17 -17.19
N SER A 191 -5.70 14.64 -16.31
CA SER A 191 -4.69 15.65 -16.66
C SER A 191 -3.72 15.18 -17.75
N ILE A 192 -3.48 13.87 -17.87
CA ILE A 192 -2.63 13.26 -18.92
C ILE A 192 -3.45 12.78 -20.14
N GLY A 193 -4.71 13.21 -20.24
CA GLY A 193 -5.60 12.96 -21.37
C GLY A 193 -6.19 11.55 -21.42
N PHE A 194 -6.38 10.89 -20.28
CA PHE A 194 -7.16 9.66 -20.19
C PHE A 194 -8.61 9.96 -19.80
N ASN A 195 -9.58 9.36 -20.50
CA ASN A 195 -10.99 9.56 -20.19
C ASN A 195 -11.43 8.62 -19.07
N SER A 196 -11.50 9.14 -17.84
CA SER A 196 -12.01 8.45 -16.65
C SER A 196 -13.41 8.88 -16.21
N SER A 197 -14.17 9.58 -17.07
CA SER A 197 -15.50 10.13 -16.73
C SER A 197 -16.52 9.09 -16.28
N ARG A 198 -16.35 7.83 -16.70
CA ARG A 198 -17.21 6.69 -16.33
C ARG A 198 -16.64 5.82 -15.22
N ASP A 199 -15.42 6.11 -14.80
CA ASP A 199 -14.71 5.32 -13.80
C ASP A 199 -15.07 5.83 -12.41
N ARG A 200 -15.14 4.92 -11.45
CA ARG A 200 -15.56 5.25 -10.08
C ARG A 200 -14.36 5.41 -9.16
N VAL A 201 -14.49 6.31 -8.20
CA VAL A 201 -13.54 6.43 -7.09
C VAL A 201 -14.12 5.65 -5.91
N TYR A 202 -13.34 4.70 -5.42
CA TYR A 202 -13.63 3.92 -4.23
C TYR A 202 -12.48 4.12 -3.24
N PRO A 203 -12.67 3.87 -1.94
CA PRO A 203 -11.56 3.90 -0.99
C PRO A 203 -10.48 2.86 -1.34
N ASP A 204 -9.34 2.98 -0.69
CA ASP A 204 -8.32 1.93 -0.70
C ASP A 204 -8.89 0.62 -0.12
N LEU A 205 -8.54 -0.52 -0.74
CA LEU A 205 -9.10 -1.82 -0.39
C LEU A 205 -8.85 -2.22 1.06
N ALA A 206 -7.76 -1.74 1.66
CA ALA A 206 -7.43 -2.01 3.05
C ALA A 206 -8.52 -1.56 4.04
N PHE A 207 -9.40 -0.61 3.67
CA PHE A 207 -10.56 -0.24 4.52
C PHE A 207 -11.58 -1.38 4.71
N SER A 208 -11.54 -2.42 3.87
CA SER A 208 -12.41 -3.59 4.00
C SER A 208 -11.83 -4.68 4.91
N LEU A 209 -10.62 -4.53 5.45
CA LEU A 209 -10.01 -5.51 6.36
C LEU A 209 -10.88 -5.77 7.59
N ALA A 210 -10.99 -7.04 7.98
CA ALA A 210 -11.69 -7.43 9.19
C ALA A 210 -10.94 -6.88 10.42
N THR A 211 -11.64 -6.09 11.23
CA THR A 211 -11.09 -5.46 12.45
C THR A 211 -11.69 -6.03 13.73
N SER A 212 -12.74 -6.84 13.62
CA SER A 212 -13.56 -7.36 14.73
C SER A 212 -12.83 -8.33 15.66
N GLU A 213 -11.71 -8.90 15.23
CA GLU A 213 -10.89 -9.81 16.05
C GLU A 213 -9.74 -9.11 16.76
N THR A 214 -9.44 -7.86 16.41
CA THR A 214 -8.32 -7.14 17.01
C THR A 214 -8.76 -6.52 18.34
N PRO A 215 -8.20 -6.91 19.49
CA PRO A 215 -8.54 -6.29 20.77
C PRO A 215 -8.14 -4.81 20.70
N VAL A 216 -9.14 -3.94 20.60
CA VAL A 216 -8.93 -2.50 20.59
C VAL A 216 -8.72 -2.04 22.03
N ARG A 217 -7.68 -1.24 22.25
CA ARG A 217 -7.47 -0.59 23.55
C ARG A 217 -8.72 0.24 23.87
N SER A 218 -9.39 -0.09 24.98
CA SER A 218 -10.66 0.53 25.34
C SER A 218 -10.52 2.05 25.52
N ASP A 219 -11.46 2.80 24.93
CA ASP A 219 -11.51 4.28 24.94
C ASP A 219 -11.72 4.88 26.36
N GLY A 220 -11.79 4.04 27.39
CA GLY A 220 -11.93 4.46 28.78
C GLY A 220 -10.67 5.15 29.29
N ARG A 221 -10.63 6.48 29.20
CA ARG A 221 -9.73 7.36 29.96
C ARG A 221 -10.05 7.24 31.46
N GLY A 222 -9.76 6.10 32.06
CA GLY A 222 -9.71 5.96 33.51
C GLY A 222 -8.67 6.93 34.05
N SER A 223 -9.05 7.72 35.06
CA SER A 223 -8.16 8.62 35.81
C SER A 223 -6.87 7.88 36.19
N GLY A 224 -5.74 8.22 35.55
CA GLY A 224 -4.42 7.65 35.81
C GLY A 224 -3.81 6.79 34.69
N ARG A 225 -4.52 6.55 33.57
CA ARG A 225 -3.98 5.77 32.45
C ARG A 225 -3.08 6.62 31.54
N VAL A 226 -1.87 6.13 31.26
CA VAL A 226 -0.94 6.74 30.30
C VAL A 226 -1.41 6.48 28.86
N ALA A 227 -1.60 7.54 28.09
CA ALA A 227 -1.93 7.46 26.67
C ALA A 227 -0.72 6.97 25.85
N VAL A 228 -0.97 6.05 24.91
CA VAL A 228 0.03 5.48 24.02
C VAL A 228 -0.07 6.13 22.65
N VAL A 229 1.02 6.75 22.21
CA VAL A 229 1.16 7.35 20.88
C VAL A 229 1.91 6.39 19.98
N GLY A 230 1.26 5.96 18.90
CA GLY A 230 1.90 5.21 17.83
C GLY A 230 2.74 6.14 16.95
N VAL A 231 4.04 5.92 16.88
CA VAL A 231 4.95 6.68 16.02
C VAL A 231 5.34 5.83 14.81
N GLY A 232 4.75 6.14 13.66
CA GLY A 232 4.97 5.46 12.39
C GLY A 232 6.21 5.96 11.67
N LEU A 233 7.25 5.13 11.69
CA LEU A 233 8.55 5.43 11.12
C LEU A 233 8.64 5.03 9.64
N MET A 234 9.51 5.71 8.91
CA MET A 234 9.80 5.47 7.50
C MET A 234 11.25 5.86 7.22
N ASP A 235 11.97 5.03 6.47
CA ASP A 235 13.32 5.35 5.99
C ASP A 235 13.25 6.43 4.89
N TYR A 236 13.19 7.70 5.30
CA TYR A 236 12.82 8.84 4.46
C TYR A 236 14.02 9.68 4.00
N TYR A 237 14.16 9.90 2.69
CA TYR A 237 15.29 10.62 2.08
C TYR A 237 14.88 11.86 1.24
N GLY A 238 13.59 12.25 1.28
CA GLY A 238 13.07 13.32 0.41
C GLY A 238 12.96 12.93 -1.07
N GLU A 239 12.55 13.88 -1.91
CA GLU A 239 12.45 13.70 -3.36
C GLU A 239 13.83 13.89 -4.03
N HIS A 240 14.34 12.83 -4.65
CA HIS A 240 15.50 12.78 -5.58
C HIS A 240 16.58 13.87 -5.43
N LEU A 241 17.29 13.84 -4.30
CA LEU A 241 18.55 14.55 -4.13
C LEU A 241 19.73 13.59 -4.29
N SER A 242 20.97 14.10 -4.34
CA SER A 242 22.15 13.23 -4.37
C SER A 242 22.18 12.31 -3.13
N PRO A 243 22.91 11.17 -3.16
CA PRO A 243 22.99 10.27 -1.99
C PRO A 243 23.38 10.99 -0.69
N GLU A 244 24.26 11.99 -0.78
CA GLU A 244 24.70 12.78 0.36
C GLU A 244 23.59 13.69 0.88
N ASP A 245 22.84 14.33 -0.01
CA ASP A 245 21.71 15.18 0.35
C ASP A 245 20.57 14.39 0.98
N GLY A 246 20.24 13.22 0.41
CA GLY A 246 19.22 12.33 0.95
C GLY A 246 19.57 11.88 2.38
N GLU A 247 20.84 11.53 2.63
CA GLU A 247 21.30 11.17 3.97
C GLU A 247 21.21 12.35 4.96
N ARG A 248 21.43 13.60 4.51
CA ARG A 248 21.20 14.79 5.36
C ARG A 248 19.72 14.99 5.68
N VAL A 249 18.82 14.78 4.70
CA VAL A 249 17.36 14.83 4.92
C VAL A 249 16.95 13.77 5.93
N TYR A 250 17.43 12.54 5.76
CA TYR A 250 17.18 11.42 6.67
C TYR A 250 17.59 11.75 8.11
N ARG A 251 18.84 12.19 8.33
CA ARG A 251 19.32 12.53 9.69
C ARG A 251 18.50 13.65 10.32
N ARG A 252 18.21 14.71 9.57
CA ARG A 252 17.36 15.80 10.05
C ARG A 252 15.97 15.29 10.43
N TYR A 253 15.38 14.40 9.63
CA TYR A 253 14.09 13.78 9.93
C TYR A 253 14.13 12.96 11.23
N VAL A 254 15.13 12.10 11.41
CA VAL A 254 15.30 11.30 12.64
C VAL A 254 15.50 12.20 13.85
N GLU A 255 16.37 13.21 13.76
CA GLU A 255 16.60 14.18 14.85
C GLU A 255 15.31 14.90 15.27
N ARG A 256 14.50 15.34 14.30
CA ARG A 256 13.24 16.05 14.56
C ARG A 256 12.19 15.13 15.19
N LEU A 257 12.08 13.89 14.71
CA LEU A 257 11.24 12.88 15.35
C LEU A 257 11.72 12.52 16.75
N ALA A 258 13.01 12.40 16.99
CA ALA A 258 13.57 12.13 18.31
C ALA A 258 13.24 13.25 19.30
N ARG A 259 13.33 14.52 18.88
CA ARG A 259 12.90 15.67 19.71
C ARG A 259 11.42 15.61 20.06
N PHE A 260 10.57 15.29 19.09
CA PHE A 260 9.14 15.14 19.34
C PHE A 260 8.84 13.94 20.27
N ALA A 261 9.51 12.80 20.06
CA ALA A 261 9.40 11.63 20.92
C ALA A 261 9.87 11.91 22.36
N ALA A 262 10.97 12.63 22.54
CA ALA A 262 11.43 13.09 23.85
C ALA A 262 10.38 13.98 24.53
N TRP A 263 9.82 14.95 23.80
CA TRP A 263 8.74 15.81 24.30
C TRP A 263 7.51 14.98 24.75
N LEU A 264 7.08 13.99 23.96
CA LEU A 264 6.00 13.08 24.36
C LEU A 264 6.31 12.35 25.67
N LEU A 265 7.54 11.85 25.83
CA LEU A 265 7.98 11.17 27.05
C LEU A 265 8.06 12.13 28.25
N GLU A 266 8.43 13.38 28.07
CA GLU A 266 8.39 14.38 29.16
C GLU A 266 6.95 14.67 29.60
N HIS A 267 6.00 14.66 28.67
CA HIS A 267 4.58 14.96 28.91
C HIS A 267 3.74 13.73 29.28
N ARG A 268 4.38 12.69 29.83
CA ARG A 268 3.74 11.47 30.35
C ARG A 268 2.98 10.64 29.31
N TYR A 269 3.34 10.71 28.03
CA TYR A 269 2.89 9.75 27.02
C TYR A 269 3.81 8.52 26.99
N SER A 270 3.27 7.37 26.57
CA SER A 270 4.08 6.23 26.16
C SER A 270 4.17 6.21 24.63
N LEU A 271 5.31 5.77 24.11
CA LEU A 271 5.57 5.64 22.69
C LEU A 271 5.44 4.19 22.28
N ARG A 272 4.79 3.94 21.15
CA ARG A 272 4.85 2.64 20.46
C ARG A 272 5.44 2.87 19.08
N LEU A 273 6.57 2.24 18.80
CA LEU A 273 7.23 2.38 17.50
C LEU A 273 6.53 1.48 16.48
N LEU A 274 6.18 2.03 15.33
CA LEU A 274 5.46 1.34 14.27
C LEU A 274 6.27 1.40 12.97
N VAL A 275 6.40 0.27 12.28
CA VAL A 275 7.04 0.17 10.96
C VAL A 275 6.05 -0.38 9.94
N GLY A 276 6.13 0.06 8.68
CA GLY A 276 5.26 -0.43 7.62
C GLY A 276 5.98 -1.23 6.53
N ASP A 277 7.31 -1.34 6.63
CA ASP A 277 8.15 -2.08 5.70
C ASP A 277 9.35 -2.70 6.40
N LEU A 278 9.36 -4.02 6.43
CA LEU A 278 10.36 -4.78 7.17
C LEU A 278 11.73 -4.79 6.49
N SER A 279 11.82 -4.34 5.23
CA SER A 279 13.07 -4.31 4.48
C SER A 279 13.84 -3.00 4.70
N TYR A 280 13.12 -1.89 4.88
CA TYR A 280 13.72 -0.55 4.91
C TYR A 280 13.59 0.14 6.28
N ASP A 281 12.45 0.00 6.96
CA ASP A 281 12.14 0.86 8.11
C ASP A 281 12.84 0.40 9.42
N LEU A 282 13.59 -0.70 9.41
CA LEU A 282 14.34 -1.17 10.60
C LEU A 282 15.50 -0.24 10.97
N ARG A 283 16.13 0.42 9.97
CA ARG A 283 17.23 1.37 10.18
C ARG A 283 16.76 2.57 11.00
N VAL A 284 15.69 3.23 10.54
CA VAL A 284 15.14 4.42 11.21
C VAL A 284 14.70 4.15 12.64
N LYS A 285 14.18 2.95 12.92
CA LYS A 285 13.81 2.54 14.27
C LYS A 285 15.01 2.51 15.21
N ARG A 286 16.11 1.87 14.78
CA ARG A 286 17.37 1.83 15.53
C ARG A 286 17.95 3.22 15.73
N ASP A 287 18.07 3.99 14.64
CA ASP A 287 18.71 5.31 14.67
C ASP A 287 17.90 6.29 15.55
N LEU A 288 16.57 6.19 15.58
CA LEU A 288 15.72 6.96 16.51
C LEU A 288 16.05 6.67 17.97
N LEU A 289 16.15 5.38 18.34
CA LEU A 289 16.46 4.96 19.71
C LEU A 289 17.86 5.46 20.12
N GLU A 290 18.85 5.34 19.24
CA GLU A 290 20.22 5.82 19.47
C GLU A 290 20.27 7.34 19.69
N VAL A 291 19.51 8.12 18.91
CA VAL A 291 19.41 9.58 19.09
C VAL A 291 18.71 9.93 20.41
N LEU A 292 17.69 9.17 20.82
CA LEU A 292 17.03 9.37 22.12
C LEU A 292 17.99 9.12 23.29
N GLU A 293 18.74 8.02 23.25
CA GLU A 293 19.76 7.70 24.27
C GLU A 293 20.85 8.77 24.34
N THR A 294 21.36 9.20 23.18
CA THR A 294 22.38 10.26 23.08
C THR A 294 21.90 11.58 23.68
N ASN A 295 20.61 11.89 23.55
CA ASN A 295 19.99 13.08 24.14
C ASN A 295 19.61 12.89 25.62
N GLY A 296 20.05 11.81 26.27
CA GLY A 296 19.83 11.57 27.70
C GLY A 296 18.45 11.00 28.06
N VAL A 297 17.65 10.58 27.07
CA VAL A 297 16.36 9.93 27.32
C VAL A 297 16.59 8.48 27.71
N ARG A 298 16.15 8.09 28.91
CA ARG A 298 16.20 6.70 29.36
C ARG A 298 15.20 5.86 28.58
N ILE A 299 15.69 4.83 27.87
CA ILE A 299 14.85 3.84 27.21
C ILE A 299 14.27 2.89 28.26
N ASP A 300 13.01 3.14 28.62
CA ASP A 300 12.23 2.29 29.53
C ASP A 300 11.24 1.47 28.70
N PRO A 301 11.33 0.12 28.68
CA PRO A 301 10.38 -0.74 27.96
C PRO A 301 8.91 -0.55 28.35
N GLY A 302 8.62 -0.03 29.55
CA GLY A 302 7.26 0.33 29.96
C GLY A 302 6.73 1.61 29.31
N ARG A 303 7.62 2.44 28.77
CA ARG A 303 7.31 3.74 28.14
C ARG A 303 7.59 3.79 26.66
N ILE A 304 8.55 3.02 26.18
CA ILE A 304 8.91 2.88 24.76
C ILE A 304 8.70 1.42 24.38
N ILE A 305 7.61 1.17 23.67
CA ILE A 305 7.20 -0.15 23.25
C ILE A 305 7.73 -0.40 21.83
N ASP A 306 8.70 -1.29 21.73
CA ASP A 306 9.28 -1.76 20.47
C ASP A 306 9.09 -3.28 20.33
N GLU A 307 7.89 -3.69 19.90
CA GLU A 307 7.57 -5.08 19.66
C GLU A 307 7.92 -5.45 18.20
N PRO A 308 8.60 -6.57 17.95
CA PRO A 308 8.84 -7.04 16.60
C PRO A 308 7.52 -7.36 15.91
N LEU A 309 7.47 -7.16 14.59
CA LEU A 309 6.33 -7.54 13.76
C LEU A 309 6.82 -8.16 12.46
N SER A 310 6.05 -9.13 11.95
CA SER A 310 6.31 -9.86 10.72
C SER A 310 5.11 -9.91 9.77
N SER A 311 3.93 -9.45 10.22
CA SER A 311 2.69 -9.54 9.43
C SER A 311 1.81 -8.30 9.53
N THR A 312 0.84 -8.20 8.61
CA THR A 312 -0.18 -7.16 8.55
C THR A 312 -1.09 -7.18 9.78
N GLU A 313 -1.46 -8.36 10.27
CA GLU A 313 -2.31 -8.55 11.45
C GLU A 313 -1.60 -8.04 12.70
N GLN A 314 -0.30 -8.28 12.82
CA GLN A 314 0.50 -7.76 13.92
C GLN A 314 0.62 -6.24 13.87
N LEU A 315 0.78 -5.63 12.69
CA LEU A 315 0.75 -4.17 12.55
C LEU A 315 -0.62 -3.59 12.96
N GLN A 316 -1.72 -4.21 12.52
CA GLN A 316 -3.07 -3.81 12.94
C GLN A 316 -3.26 -3.95 14.45
N ALA A 317 -2.82 -5.07 15.04
CA ALA A 317 -2.86 -5.27 16.49
C ALA A 317 -2.03 -4.23 17.24
N GLN A 318 -0.85 -3.89 16.73
CA GLN A 318 -0.01 -2.86 17.33
C GLN A 318 -0.66 -1.48 17.29
N LEU A 319 -1.26 -1.10 16.15
CA LEU A 319 -2.02 0.14 15.99
C LEU A 319 -3.27 0.17 16.87
N ALA A 320 -3.99 -0.94 17.01
CA ALA A 320 -5.18 -1.03 17.85
C ALA A 320 -4.89 -0.77 19.34
N GLN A 321 -3.62 -0.98 19.75
CA GLN A 321 -3.11 -0.69 21.08
C GLN A 321 -2.60 0.75 21.28
N THR A 322 -2.81 1.63 20.30
CA THR A 322 -2.50 3.06 20.40
C THR A 322 -3.78 3.87 20.64
N ASP A 323 -3.63 5.02 21.30
CA ASP A 323 -4.71 5.99 21.52
C ASP A 323 -4.69 7.09 20.45
N LEU A 324 -3.50 7.46 19.96
CA LEU A 324 -3.24 8.45 18.92
C LEU A 324 -2.10 7.98 18.03
N VAL A 325 -2.02 8.45 16.79
CA VAL A 325 -0.96 8.07 15.84
C VAL A 325 -0.30 9.30 15.22
N VAL A 326 1.03 9.27 15.07
CA VAL A 326 1.80 10.22 14.26
C VAL A 326 2.63 9.39 13.30
N ALA A 327 2.41 9.48 11.99
CA ALA A 327 3.04 8.57 11.06
C ALA A 327 3.44 9.21 9.73
N THR A 328 4.60 8.81 9.23
CA THR A 328 5.09 9.16 7.88
C THR A 328 4.66 8.13 6.85
N ARG A 329 4.65 6.84 7.22
CA ARG A 329 4.31 5.74 6.31
C ARG A 329 2.80 5.75 5.99
N PHE A 330 2.47 5.78 4.68
CA PHE A 330 1.07 5.85 4.21
C PHE A 330 0.13 4.82 4.85
N HIS A 331 0.53 3.55 4.94
CA HIS A 331 -0.35 2.51 5.47
C HIS A 331 -0.47 2.53 7.00
N ASN A 332 0.48 3.11 7.73
CA ASN A 332 0.29 3.34 9.17
C ASN A 332 -0.81 4.39 9.38
N VAL A 333 -0.84 5.45 8.56
CA VAL A 333 -1.92 6.45 8.55
C VAL A 333 -3.24 5.79 8.17
N LEU A 334 -3.28 5.06 7.06
CA LEU A 334 -4.50 4.41 6.57
C LEU A 334 -5.09 3.41 7.57
N LEU A 335 -4.26 2.53 8.15
CA LEU A 335 -4.71 1.55 9.13
C LEU A 335 -5.13 2.21 10.46
N ALA A 336 -4.50 3.33 10.84
CA ALA A 336 -4.98 4.14 11.97
C ALA A 336 -6.41 4.65 11.71
N LEU A 337 -6.69 5.16 10.50
CA LEU A 337 -8.04 5.59 10.10
C LEU A 337 -9.03 4.42 10.10
N LEU A 338 -8.64 3.26 9.57
CA LEU A 338 -9.45 2.02 9.62
C LEU A 338 -9.84 1.64 11.05
N LEU A 339 -8.90 1.79 12.00
CA LEU A 339 -9.08 1.53 13.43
C LEU A 339 -9.67 2.72 14.19
N ASN A 340 -10.07 3.78 13.50
CA ASN A 340 -10.64 5.00 14.04
C ASN A 340 -9.73 5.70 15.07
N ARG A 341 -8.42 5.62 14.88
CA ARG A 341 -7.43 6.31 15.71
C ARG A 341 -7.16 7.71 15.13
N PRO A 342 -7.33 8.79 15.91
CA PRO A 342 -6.92 10.12 15.48
C PRO A 342 -5.44 10.12 15.11
N VAL A 343 -5.12 10.68 13.95
CA VAL A 343 -3.79 10.57 13.35
C VAL A 343 -3.29 11.91 12.84
N ILE A 344 -2.00 12.18 13.05
CA ILE A 344 -1.24 13.19 12.32
C ILE A 344 -0.40 12.50 11.26
N ALA A 345 -0.50 12.99 10.03
CA ALA A 345 0.30 12.49 8.93
C ALA A 345 1.49 13.42 8.66
N LEU A 346 2.69 12.82 8.63
CA LEU A 346 3.89 13.47 8.12
C LEU A 346 3.98 13.14 6.62
N SER A 347 3.37 13.99 5.81
CA SER A 347 3.17 13.76 4.39
C SER A 347 4.43 14.04 3.59
N TYR A 348 4.79 13.09 2.72
CA TYR A 348 5.83 13.25 1.70
C TYR A 348 5.27 13.20 0.28
N HIS A 349 3.95 13.03 0.11
CA HIS A 349 3.33 12.86 -1.21
C HIS A 349 1.85 13.26 -1.15
N GLU A 350 1.34 13.80 -2.26
CA GLU A 350 -0.03 14.32 -2.38
C GLU A 350 -1.10 13.29 -1.98
N LYS A 351 -0.87 12.00 -2.25
CA LYS A 351 -1.74 10.89 -1.82
C LYS A 351 -2.04 10.86 -0.31
N ILE A 352 -1.07 11.24 0.54
CA ILE A 352 -1.30 11.30 1.99
C ILE A 352 -2.17 12.50 2.32
N ARG A 353 -1.88 13.66 1.70
CA ARG A 353 -2.68 14.89 1.85
C ARG A 353 -4.13 14.65 1.44
N ALA A 354 -4.35 14.01 0.29
CA ALA A 354 -5.67 13.64 -0.22
C ALA A 354 -6.41 12.71 0.77
N LEU A 355 -5.75 11.65 1.26
CA LEU A 355 -6.35 10.74 2.25
C LEU A 355 -6.76 11.47 3.54
N MET A 356 -5.89 12.33 4.06
CA MET A 356 -6.17 13.12 5.26
C MET A 356 -7.31 14.10 5.03
N ALA A 357 -7.33 14.81 3.90
CA ALA A 357 -8.40 15.75 3.55
C ALA A 357 -9.76 15.05 3.38
N GLU A 358 -9.80 13.94 2.64
CA GLU A 358 -11.03 13.15 2.45
C GLU A 358 -11.57 12.56 3.76
N SER A 359 -10.70 12.36 4.75
CA SER A 359 -11.03 11.89 6.09
C SER A 359 -11.32 13.01 7.10
N GLY A 360 -11.35 14.28 6.67
CA GLY A 360 -11.63 15.42 7.55
C GLY A 360 -10.46 15.84 8.45
N LEU A 361 -9.24 15.40 8.15
CA LEU A 361 -8.03 15.62 8.95
C LEU A 361 -6.97 16.46 8.22
N ALA A 362 -7.38 17.34 7.29
CA ALA A 362 -6.45 18.19 6.54
C ALA A 362 -5.53 19.02 7.47
N ASP A 363 -6.07 19.53 8.58
CA ASP A 363 -5.34 20.31 9.59
C ASP A 363 -4.37 19.46 10.44
N TYR A 364 -4.40 18.14 10.30
CA TYR A 364 -3.50 17.21 10.98
C TYR A 364 -2.46 16.62 10.02
N CYS A 365 -2.11 17.37 8.98
CA CYS A 365 -1.12 16.98 7.98
C CYS A 365 0.03 18.00 7.92
N GLN A 366 1.27 17.55 8.08
CA GLN A 366 2.48 18.37 7.98
C GLN A 366 3.43 17.77 6.95
N ASP A 367 4.24 18.60 6.28
CA ASP A 367 5.26 18.09 5.36
C ASP A 367 6.40 17.38 6.12
N ALA A 368 6.78 16.20 5.66
CA ALA A 368 7.87 15.41 6.27
C ALA A 368 9.27 15.99 5.99
N THR A 369 9.45 16.70 4.86
CA THR A 369 10.71 17.35 4.48
C THR A 369 10.97 18.59 5.33
N GLU A 370 9.91 19.35 5.56
CA GLU A 370 9.92 20.59 6.34
C GLU A 370 9.39 20.36 7.76
N LEU A 371 9.73 19.20 8.35
CA LEU A 371 9.25 18.82 9.67
C LEU A 371 9.68 19.83 10.75
N ASP A 372 8.71 20.60 11.22
CA ASP A 372 8.86 21.56 12.30
C ASP A 372 8.22 21.03 13.59
N VAL A 373 9.05 20.86 14.62
CA VAL A 373 8.67 20.20 15.88
C VAL A 373 7.69 21.05 16.70
N PRO A 374 7.89 22.37 16.89
CA PRO A 374 6.90 23.23 17.54
C PRO A 374 5.53 23.15 16.87
N SER A 375 5.46 23.24 15.54
CA SER A 375 4.20 23.09 14.79
C SER A 375 3.58 21.70 14.94
N LEU A 376 4.41 20.65 14.99
CA LEU A 376 3.95 19.28 15.22
C LEU A 376 3.34 19.13 16.62
N ILE A 377 3.98 19.72 17.64
CA ILE A 377 3.47 19.75 19.01
C ILE A 377 2.12 20.48 19.08
N GLU A 378 1.99 21.63 18.44
CA GLU A 378 0.73 22.38 18.41
C GLU A 378 -0.40 21.55 17.78
N ARG A 379 -0.14 20.91 16.64
CA ARG A 379 -1.10 20.00 15.98
C ARG A 379 -1.44 18.80 16.85
N PHE A 380 -0.45 18.24 17.54
CA PHE A 380 -0.63 17.10 18.44
C PHE A 380 -1.52 17.47 19.63
N THR A 381 -1.28 18.62 20.27
CA THR A 381 -2.14 19.11 21.36
C THR A 381 -3.58 19.31 20.88
N LYS A 382 -3.77 19.95 19.71
CA LYS A 382 -5.10 20.08 19.07
C LYS A 382 -5.75 18.74 18.74
N LEU A 383 -4.96 17.72 18.38
CA LEU A 383 -5.47 16.37 18.10
C LEU A 383 -5.94 15.69 19.39
N VAL A 384 -5.20 15.84 20.49
CA VAL A 384 -5.53 15.32 21.82
C VAL A 384 -6.83 15.96 22.36
N GLU A 385 -6.97 17.27 22.20
CA GLU A 385 -8.17 18.03 22.62
C GLU A 385 -9.42 17.59 21.84
N ASN A 386 -9.29 17.39 20.53
CA ASN A 386 -10.41 17.02 19.67
C ASN A 386 -10.61 15.49 19.52
N SER A 387 -9.85 14.67 20.26
CA SER A 387 -9.73 13.23 19.96
C SER A 387 -11.06 12.47 19.97
N GLU A 388 -11.98 12.81 20.88
CA GLU A 388 -13.28 12.14 21.00
C GLU A 388 -14.20 12.45 19.80
N ILE A 389 -14.22 13.73 19.39
CA ILE A 389 -14.99 14.21 18.23
C ILE A 389 -14.42 13.57 16.96
N LEU A 390 -13.09 13.60 16.80
CA LEU A 390 -12.40 13.01 15.65
C LEU A 390 -12.64 11.50 15.58
N THR A 391 -12.53 10.78 16.70
CA THR A 391 -12.79 9.33 16.73
C THR A 391 -14.21 9.00 16.27
N SER A 392 -15.20 9.79 16.70
CA SER A 392 -16.60 9.60 16.29
C SER A 392 -16.80 9.87 14.80
N SER A 393 -16.22 10.94 14.27
CA SER A 393 -16.25 11.25 12.82
C SER A 393 -15.53 10.17 11.99
N LEU A 394 -14.39 9.66 12.46
CA LEU A 394 -13.65 8.59 11.79
C LEU A 394 -14.45 7.29 11.75
N LYS A 395 -15.19 6.94 12.80
CA LYS A 395 -16.08 5.76 12.83
C LYS A 395 -17.15 5.83 11.73
N GLU A 396 -17.77 7.00 11.55
CA GLU A 396 -18.75 7.23 10.47
C GLU A 396 -18.08 7.10 9.09
N LYS A 397 -16.95 7.79 8.89
CA LYS A 397 -16.22 7.77 7.62
C LYS A 397 -15.74 6.37 7.24
N SER A 398 -15.20 5.62 8.20
CA SER A 398 -14.75 4.23 8.02
C SER A 398 -15.92 3.31 7.64
N SER A 399 -17.12 3.54 8.21
CA SER A 399 -18.34 2.81 7.83
C SER A 399 -18.76 3.10 6.38
N ASP A 400 -18.74 4.36 5.97
CA ASP A 400 -19.04 4.74 4.58
C ASP A 400 -18.03 4.16 3.60
N TYR A 401 -16.75 4.14 3.95
CA TYR A 401 -15.72 3.50 3.12
C TYR A 401 -15.96 2.00 2.97
N ARG A 402 -16.31 1.29 4.05
CA ARG A 402 -16.66 -0.12 3.98
C ARG A 402 -17.89 -0.36 3.10
N ARG A 403 -18.94 0.46 3.24
CA ARG A 403 -20.15 0.36 2.41
C ARG A 403 -19.85 0.57 0.92
N ALA A 404 -19.01 1.56 0.59
CA ALA A 404 -18.58 1.81 -0.78
C ALA A 404 -17.79 0.61 -1.35
N LEU A 405 -16.87 0.02 -0.58
CA LEU A 405 -16.14 -1.18 -0.98
C LEU A 405 -17.05 -2.39 -1.15
N GLU A 406 -18.07 -2.57 -0.29
CA GLU A 406 -19.07 -3.63 -0.47
C GLU A 406 -19.87 -3.47 -1.77
N GLU A 407 -20.22 -2.25 -2.16
CA GLU A 407 -20.80 -1.96 -3.47
C GLU A 407 -19.85 -2.35 -4.60
N GLN A 408 -18.58 -1.95 -4.52
CA GLN A 408 -17.55 -2.29 -5.50
C GLN A 408 -17.40 -3.81 -5.65
N TYR A 409 -17.29 -4.54 -4.55
CA TYR A 409 -17.18 -6.00 -4.55
C TYR A 409 -18.41 -6.67 -5.15
N ARG A 410 -19.62 -6.18 -4.82
CA ARG A 410 -20.86 -6.67 -5.43
C ARG A 410 -20.88 -6.41 -6.93
N GLN A 411 -20.37 -5.27 -7.40
CA GLN A 411 -20.31 -4.96 -8.83
C GLN A 411 -19.33 -5.87 -9.58
N ILE A 412 -18.13 -6.12 -9.02
CA ILE A 412 -17.10 -6.89 -9.72
C ILE A 412 -17.30 -8.41 -9.61
N PHE A 413 -17.89 -8.89 -8.51
CA PHE A 413 -18.08 -10.32 -8.25
C PHE A 413 -19.54 -10.79 -8.38
N GLY A 414 -20.53 -9.89 -8.44
CA GLY A 414 -21.96 -10.22 -8.42
C GLY A 414 -22.38 -11.18 -9.53
N ASP A 415 -21.89 -10.96 -10.76
CA ASP A 415 -22.15 -11.84 -11.91
C ASP A 415 -21.61 -13.27 -11.70
N LEU A 416 -20.54 -13.41 -10.90
CA LEU A 416 -19.88 -14.69 -10.64
C LEU A 416 -20.57 -15.44 -9.49
N GLY A 417 -21.03 -14.73 -8.46
CA GLY A 417 -21.76 -15.32 -7.33
C GLY A 417 -23.21 -15.72 -7.64
N SER A 418 -23.88 -15.00 -8.54
CA SER A 418 -25.31 -15.23 -8.89
C SER A 418 -25.58 -16.57 -9.59
N GLY A 419 -24.54 -17.19 -10.18
CA GLY A 419 -24.64 -18.55 -10.73
C GLY A 419 -24.91 -19.62 -9.66
N HIS A 420 -24.64 -19.33 -8.38
CA HIS A 420 -24.84 -20.26 -7.26
C HIS A 420 -26.29 -20.26 -6.75
N LEU A 421 -26.93 -19.09 -6.65
CA LEU A 421 -28.31 -18.96 -6.14
C LEU A 421 -29.36 -19.53 -7.11
N ARG A 422 -29.10 -19.51 -8.43
CA ARG A 422 -29.98 -20.14 -9.41
C ARG A 422 -29.87 -21.67 -9.48
N ALA A 423 -28.77 -22.25 -9.01
CA ALA A 423 -28.54 -23.70 -9.05
C ALA A 423 -29.03 -24.44 -7.79
N GLN A 424 -29.34 -23.73 -6.70
CA GLN A 424 -29.93 -24.30 -5.48
C GLN A 424 -31.46 -24.19 -5.44
N GLY A 425 -32.07 -23.49 -6.41
CA GLY A 425 -33.52 -23.30 -6.52
C GLY A 425 -34.15 -23.99 -7.74
N SER A 426 -33.46 -24.95 -8.36
CA SER A 426 -33.93 -25.70 -9.54
C SER A 426 -33.91 -27.19 -9.31
#